data_AF-A0A212AG72-F1
#
_entry.id   AF-A0A212AG72-F1
#
_cell.length_a   1.000
_cell.length_b   1.000
_cell.length_c   1.000
_cell.angle_alpha   90.00
_cell.angle_beta   90.00
_cell.angle_gamma   90.00
#
_symmetry.space_group_name_H-M   'P 1'
#
loop_
_entity.id
_entity.type
_entity.pdbx_description
1 polymer ?
#
loop_
_entity_poly.entity_id
_entity_poly.type
_entity_poly.pdbx_seq_one_letter_code
_entity_poly.pdbx_strand_id
1 'polypeptide(L)' 'MMVVIYATPGCQPCRATKRALQQRGIAYGEIDLTQDAAALELVRSWGYQSAPVVYLGPDHHWHGYRPDLIAGLT' A
#
# COMPACT_ATOMS: atom_id res chain seq x y z
N MET A 1 -14.76 -0.92 3.21
CA MET A 1 -13.69 -0.62 2.24
C MET A 1 -12.42 -1.30 2.74
N MET A 2 -11.74 -2.10 1.92
CA MET A 2 -10.56 -2.86 2.35
C MET A 2 -9.31 -2.11 1.89
N VAL A 3 -8.47 -1.69 2.82
CA VAL A 3 -7.14 -1.14 2.51
C VAL A 3 -6.18 -2.30 2.33
N VAL A 4 -5.46 -2.35 1.21
CA VAL A 4 -4.38 -3.33 0.98
C VAL A 4 -3.08 -2.58 0.72
N ILE A 5 -2.03 -2.96 1.42
CA ILE A 5 -0.67 -2.41 1.23
C ILE A 5 0.19 -3.47 0.56
N TYR A 6 0.59 -3.24 -0.68
CA TYR A 6 1.66 -3.98 -1.34
C TYR A 6 2.99 -3.41 -0.87
N ALA A 7 3.77 -4.21 -0.14
CA ALA A 7 4.99 -3.78 0.55
C ALA A 7 6.18 -4.69 0.21
N THR A 8 7.37 -4.24 0.59
CA THR A 8 8.59 -5.06 0.59
C THR A 8 9.28 -5.00 1.96
N PRO A 9 10.05 -6.03 2.37
CA PRO A 9 10.82 -6.02 3.61
C PRO A 9 11.82 -4.85 3.64
N GLY A 10 12.05 -4.27 4.82
CA GLY A 10 13.02 -3.18 5.01
C GLY A 10 12.59 -1.80 4.48
N CYS A 11 11.51 -1.71 3.70
CA CYS A 11 10.97 -0.48 3.11
C CYS A 11 10.52 0.56 4.17
N GLN A 12 11.27 1.66 4.31
CA GLN A 12 10.93 2.76 5.23
C GLN A 12 9.56 3.41 4.91
N PRO A 13 9.24 3.75 3.64
CA PRO A 13 7.93 4.33 3.31
C PRO A 13 6.76 3.38 3.59
N CYS A 14 6.96 2.07 3.46
CA CYS A 14 5.96 1.06 3.79
C CYS A 14 5.65 1.08 5.29
N ARG A 15 6.68 1.15 6.15
CA ARG A 15 6.49 1.29 7.60
C ARG A 15 5.79 2.59 7.99
N ALA A 16 6.12 3.70 7.32
CA ALA A 16 5.45 4.98 7.55
C ALA A 16 3.95 4.91 7.21
N THR A 17 3.60 4.28 6.07
CA THR A 17 2.22 4.07 5.64
C THR A 17 1.43 3.22 6.63
N LYS A 18 1.98 2.07 7.03
CA LYS A 18 1.40 1.18 8.05
C LYS A 18 1.14 1.90 9.37
N ARG A 19 2.12 2.67 9.85
CA ARG A 19 2.01 3.44 11.09
C ARG A 19 0.91 4.49 11.00
N ALA A 20 0.80 5.21 9.87
CA ALA A 20 -0.23 6.24 9.69
C ALA A 20 -1.64 5.63 9.68
N LEU A 21 -1.82 4.46 9.06
CA LEU A 21 -3.09 3.72 9.11
C LEU A 21 -3.41 3.22 10.53
N GLN A 22 -2.42 2.65 11.23
CA GLN A 22 -2.57 2.20 12.62
C GLN A 22 -2.96 3.33 13.57
N GLN A 23 -2.32 4.50 13.45
CA GLN A 23 -2.63 5.68 14.27
C GLN A 23 -4.07 6.17 14.09
N ARG A 24 -4.69 5.85 12.95
CA ARG A 24 -6.08 6.18 12.64
C ARG A 24 -7.06 5.05 12.93
N GLY A 25 -6.57 3.90 13.42
CA GLY A 25 -7.40 2.72 13.62
C GLY A 25 -7.94 2.08 12.33
N ILE A 26 -7.32 2.37 11.18
CA ILE A 26 -7.75 1.83 9.89
C ILE A 26 -7.15 0.43 9.72
N ALA A 27 -8.01 -0.57 9.61
CA ALA A 27 -7.61 -1.94 9.30
C ALA A 27 -7.09 -2.04 7.85
N TYR A 28 -6.01 -2.79 7.65
CA TYR A 28 -5.44 -3.05 6.34
C TYR A 28 -4.92 -4.49 6.23
N GLY A 29 -4.96 -5.02 5.02
CA GLY A 29 -4.18 -6.19 4.62
C GLY A 29 -2.81 -5.77 4.10
N GLU A 30 -1.84 -6.67 4.17
CA GLU A 30 -0.51 -6.47 3.61
C GLU A 30 -0.16 -7.63 2.69
N ILE A 31 0.43 -7.32 1.54
CA ILE A 31 0.97 -8.29 0.58
C ILE A 31 2.46 -8.00 0.42
N ASP A 32 3.30 -9.01 0.69
CA ASP A 32 4.75 -8.93 0.48
C ASP A 32 5.09 -9.25 -0.98
N LEU A 33 5.49 -8.23 -1.73
CA LEU A 33 5.86 -8.32 -3.14
C LEU A 33 7.11 -9.18 -3.40
N THR A 34 7.89 -9.50 -2.37
CA THR A 34 9.05 -10.41 -2.50
C THR A 34 8.65 -11.88 -2.44
N GLN A 35 7.47 -12.18 -1.92
CA GLN A 35 6.96 -13.55 -1.76
C GLN A 35 5.81 -13.87 -2.73
N ASP A 36 5.21 -12.85 -3.35
CA ASP A 36 4.09 -13.00 -4.27
C ASP A 36 4.42 -12.38 -5.64
N ALA A 37 4.85 -13.24 -6.57
CA ALA A 37 5.17 -12.83 -7.94
C ALA A 37 3.93 -12.36 -8.72
N ALA A 38 2.75 -12.91 -8.45
CA ALA A 38 1.52 -12.50 -9.13
C ALA A 38 1.11 -11.08 -8.69
N ALA A 39 1.21 -10.79 -7.39
CA ALA A 39 0.99 -9.44 -6.87
C ALA A 39 2.02 -8.43 -7.40
N LEU A 40 3.29 -8.83 -7.54
CA LEU A 40 4.32 -7.99 -8.14
C LEU A 40 3.99 -7.62 -9.59
N GLU A 41 3.61 -8.59 -10.42
CA GLU A 41 3.22 -8.35 -11.80
C GLU A 41 1.94 -7.51 -11.90
N LEU A 42 0.97 -7.72 -11.01
CA LEU A 42 -0.22 -6.88 -10.92
C LEU A 42 0.13 -5.42 -10.63
N VAL A 43 0.95 -5.16 -9.61
CA VAL A 43 1.39 -3.81 -9.26
C VAL A 43 2.16 -3.14 -10.40
N ARG A 44 3.01 -3.91 -11.10
CA ARG A 44 3.72 -3.44 -12.30
C ARG A 44 2.77 -3.13 -13.45
N SER A 45 1.70 -3.90 -13.62
CA SER A 45 0.68 -3.65 -14.66
C SER A 45 -0.06 -2.31 -14.44
N TRP A 46 -0.14 -1.85 -13.20
CA TRP A 46 -0.65 -0.51 -12.86
C TRP A 46 0.38 0.62 -13.08
N GLY A 47 1.59 0.28 -13.53
CA GLY A 47 2.67 1.23 -13.81
C GLY A 47 3.55 1.58 -12.59
N TYR A 48 3.35 0.94 -11.44
CA TYR A 48 4.14 1.21 -10.25
C TYR A 48 5.42 0.36 -10.21
N GLN A 49 6.52 1.00 -9.85
CA GLN A 49 7.85 0.39 -9.82
C GLN A 49 8.44 0.31 -8.41
N SER A 50 7.75 0.86 -7.41
CA SER A 50 8.24 0.95 -6.03
C SER A 50 7.12 0.75 -5.02
N ALA A 51 7.51 0.24 -3.84
CA ALA A 51 6.64 0.06 -2.70
C ALA A 51 6.69 1.29 -1.76
N PRO A 52 5.63 1.55 -0.97
CA PRO A 52 4.37 0.82 -0.93
C PRO A 52 3.46 1.20 -2.09
N VAL A 53 2.55 0.29 -2.46
CA VAL A 53 1.33 0.63 -3.20
C VAL A 53 0.15 0.41 -2.27
N VAL A 54 -0.68 1.43 -2.07
CA VAL A 54 -1.91 1.33 -1.29
C VAL A 54 -3.07 1.21 -2.27
N TYR A 55 -3.87 0.19 -2.08
CA TYR A 55 -5.01 -0.15 -2.92
C TYR A 55 -6.31 -0.09 -2.11
N LEU A 56 -7.28 0.64 -2.64
CA LEU A 56 -8.64 0.75 -2.10
C LEU A 56 -9.70 0.22 -3.10
N GLY A 57 -9.31 0.03 -4.37
CA GLY A 57 -10.16 -0.46 -5.45
C GLY A 57 -9.50 -0.24 -6.82
N PRO A 58 -10.11 -0.73 -7.91
CA PRO A 58 -9.53 -0.68 -9.26
C PRO A 58 -9.17 0.73 -9.73
N ASP A 59 -9.98 1.74 -9.36
CA ASP A 59 -9.76 3.14 -9.74
C ASP A 59 -9.14 3.99 -8.62
N HIS A 60 -8.87 3.38 -7.46
CA HIS A 60 -8.39 4.11 -6.29
C HIS A 60 -7.22 3.37 -5.64
N HIS A 61 -6.03 3.71 -6.13
CA HIS A 61 -4.76 3.24 -5.60
C HIS A 61 -3.66 4.27 -5.86
N TRP A 62 -2.61 4.24 -5.05
CA TRP A 62 -1.45 5.12 -5.21
C TRP A 62 -0.16 4.44 -4.74
N HIS A 63 0.98 4.98 -5.17
CA HIS A 63 2.29 4.56 -4.67
C HIS A 63 2.89 5.54 -3.64
N GLY A 64 3.86 5.05 -2.86
CA GLY A 64 4.64 5.85 -1.93
C GLY A 64 3.89 6.20 -0.64
N TYR A 65 4.62 6.78 0.31
CA TYR A 65 4.01 7.30 1.53
C TYR A 65 3.29 8.62 1.25
N ARG A 66 1.96 8.60 1.31
CA ARG A 66 1.07 9.75 1.07
C ARG A 66 0.19 10.03 2.30
N PRO A 67 0.73 10.73 3.31
CA PRO A 67 -0.02 11.02 4.55
C PRO A 67 -1.28 11.85 4.28
N ASP A 68 -1.28 12.66 3.23
CA ASP A 68 -2.43 13.45 2.78
C ASP A 68 -3.59 12.57 2.31
N LEU A 69 -3.32 11.53 1.51
CA LEU A 69 -4.35 10.58 1.05
C LEU A 69 -4.83 9.70 2.20
N ILE A 70 -3.90 9.22 3.04
CA ILE A 70 -4.22 8.46 4.25
C ILE A 70 -5.09 9.30 5.19
N ALA A 71 -4.86 10.61 5.24
CA ALA A 71 -5.61 11.52 6.09
C ALA A 71 -7.09 11.67 5.69
N GLY A 72 -7.43 11.38 4.43
CA GLY A 72 -8.78 11.43 3.90
C GLY A 72 -9.59 10.14 4.05
N LEU A 73 -8.99 9.05 4.56
CA LEU A 73 -9.69 7.77 4.73
C LEU A 73 -10.59 7.78 5.97
N THR A 74 -11.85 7.38 5.84
CA THR A 74 -12.84 7.31 6.93
C THR A 74 -13.26 5.89 7.25
#